data_AF-A0A7Y1VRC7-F1
#
_entry.id   AF-A0A7Y1VRC7-F1
#
_cell.length_a   1.000
_cell.length_b   1.000
_cell.length_c   1.000
_cell.angle_alpha   90.00
_cell.angle_beta   90.00
_cell.angle_gamma   90.00
#
_symmetry.space_group_name_H-M   'P 1'
#
loop_
_entity.id
_entity.type
_entity.pdbx_description
1 polymer ?
#
loop_
_entity_poly.entity_id
_entity_poly.type
_entity_poly.pdbx_seq_one_letter_code
_entity_poly.pdbx_strand_id
1 'polypeptide(L)'
;MTTSAQESTWKTLAKITYTKQYDELMGFKVDVPVFSEDIMAMEGQIIEVKGYIIPVEGYKSHKEFIFSAFPYTMCFFCGGAGPETVMDVFASNPVEYSAEQVTLRGKLELNATDINRLMYALTEAELVEESGTN
;
A
#
# COMPACT_ATOMS: atom_id res chain seq x y z
N MET A 1 -27.33 1.69 -2.16
CA MET A 1 -26.26 2.25 -3.02
C MET A 1 -24.99 2.19 -2.20
N THR A 2 -24.22 1.11 -2.30
CA THR A 2 -23.05 0.88 -1.42
C THR A 2 -21.87 0.49 -2.29
N THR A 3 -21.36 1.44 -3.07
CA THR A 3 -20.19 1.24 -3.95
C THR A 3 -19.46 2.56 -4.05
N SER A 4 -18.69 2.92 -3.01
CA SER A 4 -17.82 4.11 -3.06
C SER A 4 -16.61 4.04 -2.12
N ALA A 5 -16.56 3.11 -1.16
CA ALA A 5 -15.45 3.05 -0.20
C ALA A 5 -14.18 2.36 -0.72
N GLN A 6 -14.27 1.55 -1.79
CA GLN A 6 -13.17 0.68 -2.21
C GLN A 6 -12.31 1.24 -3.36
N GLU A 7 -12.92 1.89 -4.35
CA GLU A 7 -12.19 2.67 -5.36
C GLU A 7 -11.51 3.91 -4.76
N SER A 8 -11.97 4.37 -3.60
CA SER A 8 -11.43 5.56 -2.94
C SER A 8 -10.10 5.31 -2.23
N THR A 9 -9.83 4.12 -1.69
CA THR A 9 -8.63 3.88 -0.87
C THR A 9 -7.34 4.16 -1.65
N TRP A 10 -7.14 3.49 -2.80
CA TRP A 10 -5.98 3.75 -3.65
C TRP A 10 -5.97 5.17 -4.21
N LYS A 11 -7.13 5.73 -4.56
CA LYS A 11 -7.22 7.14 -4.98
C LYS A 11 -6.76 8.08 -3.88
N THR A 12 -7.07 7.80 -2.62
CA THR A 12 -6.60 8.58 -1.46
C THR A 12 -5.12 8.39 -1.22
N LEU A 13 -4.62 7.15 -1.26
CA LEU A 13 -3.19 6.86 -1.12
C LEU A 13 -2.35 7.47 -2.26
N ALA A 14 -2.94 7.64 -3.44
CA ALA A 14 -2.33 8.35 -4.55
C ALA A 14 -2.35 9.88 -4.40
N LYS A 15 -3.10 10.45 -3.44
CA LYS A 15 -3.07 11.89 -3.11
C LYS A 15 -1.84 12.27 -2.27
N ILE A 16 -0.67 11.77 -2.63
CA ILE A 16 0.59 12.29 -2.09
C ILE A 16 0.95 13.53 -2.89
N THR A 17 1.38 14.56 -2.16
CA THR A 17 1.89 15.79 -2.77
C THR A 17 3.38 15.86 -2.53
N TYR A 18 4.16 16.26 -3.51
CA TYR A 18 5.59 16.50 -3.30
C TYR A 18 5.79 17.97 -3.01
N THR A 19 6.36 18.29 -1.85
CA THR A 19 6.75 19.67 -1.53
C THR A 19 8.25 19.84 -1.73
N LYS A 20 8.63 20.96 -2.34
CA LYS A 20 10.05 21.28 -2.54
C LYS A 20 10.60 21.86 -1.26
N GLN A 21 11.22 21.02 -0.43
CA GLN A 21 12.01 21.50 0.70
C GLN A 21 13.43 21.79 0.23
N TYR A 22 13.95 22.95 0.64
CA TYR A 22 15.35 23.24 0.47
C TYR A 22 16.11 22.48 1.54
N ASP A 23 16.81 21.41 1.14
CA ASP A 23 17.65 20.67 2.06
C ASP A 23 19.00 21.40 2.16
N GLU A 24 19.21 22.10 3.27
CA GLU A 24 20.46 22.84 3.52
C GLU A 24 21.70 21.93 3.54
N LEU A 25 21.52 20.64 3.81
CA LEU A 25 22.59 19.65 3.84
C LEU A 25 23.05 19.28 2.43
N MET A 26 22.12 19.25 1.46
CA MET A 26 22.39 18.89 0.08
C MET A 26 22.54 20.11 -0.86
N GLY A 27 22.11 21.30 -0.45
CA GLY A 27 22.24 22.54 -1.21
C GLY A 27 21.31 22.64 -2.43
N PHE A 28 20.36 21.73 -2.57
CA PHE A 28 19.35 21.73 -3.63
C PHE A 28 17.93 21.48 -3.09
N LYS A 29 16.92 21.82 -3.91
CA LYS A 29 15.52 21.56 -3.58
C LYS A 29 15.24 20.07 -3.78
N VAL A 30 14.88 19.40 -2.69
CA VAL A 30 14.49 17.99 -2.70
C VAL A 30 12.96 17.95 -2.70
N ASP A 31 12.39 17.15 -3.60
CA ASP A 31 10.96 16.87 -3.60
C ASP A 31 10.66 15.86 -2.48
N VAL A 32 10.10 16.35 -1.38
CA VAL A 32 9.75 15.54 -0.20
C VAL A 32 8.29 15.13 -0.33
N PRO A 33 7.95 13.83 -0.27
CA PRO A 33 6.57 13.38 -0.24
C PRO A 33 5.88 13.87 1.04
N VAL A 34 4.75 14.53 0.86
CA VAL A 34 3.86 15.04 1.91
C VAL A 34 2.53 14.31 1.79
N PHE A 35 2.21 13.56 2.83
CA PHE A 35 0.91 12.91 2.98
C PHE A 35 -0.15 13.97 3.21
N SER A 36 -1.22 13.91 2.41
CA SER A 36 -2.39 14.76 2.61
C SER A 36 -3.09 14.39 3.93
N GLU A 37 -3.86 15.32 4.50
CA GLU A 37 -4.67 15.07 5.71
C GLU A 37 -5.60 13.86 5.55
N ASP A 38 -6.12 13.63 4.35
CA ASP A 38 -6.92 12.44 4.02
C ASP A 38 -6.17 11.12 4.31
N ILE A 39 -4.88 11.07 3.97
CA ILE A 39 -4.06 9.86 4.16
C ILE A 39 -3.76 9.69 5.65
N MET A 40 -3.35 10.77 6.32
CA MET A 40 -3.11 10.77 7.77
C MET A 40 -4.36 10.41 8.56
N ALA A 41 -5.55 10.79 8.10
CA ALA A 41 -6.81 10.41 8.74
C ALA A 41 -7.12 8.90 8.64
N MET A 42 -6.55 8.20 7.66
CA MET A 42 -6.66 6.75 7.49
C MET A 42 -5.63 5.98 8.33
N GLU A 43 -4.61 6.66 8.86
CA GLU A 43 -3.64 6.03 9.76
C GLU A 43 -4.33 5.45 10.99
N GLY A 44 -4.00 4.20 11.29
CA GLY A 44 -4.57 3.44 12.40
C GLY A 44 -6.00 2.94 12.16
N GLN A 45 -6.61 3.23 11.00
CA GLN A 45 -7.94 2.74 10.65
C GLN A 45 -7.88 1.40 9.93
N ILE A 46 -8.90 0.58 10.14
CA ILE A 46 -9.07 -0.66 9.37
C ILE A 46 -9.67 -0.30 8.02
N ILE A 47 -8.90 -0.56 6.97
CA ILE A 47 -9.27 -0.29 5.58
C ILE A 47 -9.35 -1.60 4.80
N GLU A 48 -10.14 -1.59 3.74
CA GLU A 48 -10.21 -2.66 2.75
C GLU A 48 -9.61 -2.17 1.45
N VAL A 49 -8.67 -2.94 0.91
CA VAL A 49 -7.90 -2.57 -0.28
C VAL A 49 -7.85 -3.75 -1.25
N LYS A 50 -8.15 -3.47 -2.51
CA LYS A 50 -8.18 -4.46 -3.61
C LYS A 50 -6.95 -4.34 -4.48
N GLY A 51 -6.25 -5.43 -4.76
CA GLY A 51 -4.97 -5.38 -5.44
C GLY A 51 -4.37 -6.75 -5.64
N TYR A 52 -3.07 -6.78 -5.94
CA TYR A 52 -2.32 -7.97 -6.28
C TYR A 52 -1.25 -8.24 -5.22
N ILE A 53 -1.14 -9.49 -4.80
CA ILE A 53 -0.07 -9.93 -3.90
C ILE A 53 1.21 -10.07 -4.71
N ILE A 54 2.24 -9.34 -4.30
CA ILE A 54 3.59 -9.41 -4.86
C ILE A 54 4.46 -10.19 -3.87
N PRO A 55 4.85 -11.43 -4.21
CA PRO A 55 5.70 -12.23 -3.35
C PRO A 55 7.10 -11.60 -3.34
N VAL A 56 7.58 -11.21 -2.16
CA VAL A 56 8.95 -10.73 -1.98
C VAL A 56 9.86 -11.85 -1.51
N GLU A 57 11.15 -11.73 -1.81
CA GLU A 57 12.19 -12.62 -1.25
C GLU A 57 12.20 -12.49 0.29
N GLY A 58 11.53 -13.42 0.96
CA GLY A 58 11.20 -13.29 2.39
C GLY A 58 9.85 -13.91 2.77
N TYR A 59 9.03 -14.27 1.77
CA TYR A 59 7.74 -14.97 1.89
C TYR A 59 7.86 -16.41 2.45
N LYS A 60 8.63 -16.60 3.52
CA LYS A 60 8.82 -17.89 4.20
C LYS A 60 7.64 -18.23 5.11
N SER A 61 6.97 -17.20 5.64
CA SER A 61 5.89 -17.36 6.62
C SER A 61 4.50 -17.08 6.06
N HIS A 62 4.36 -16.68 4.78
CA HIS A 62 3.10 -16.24 4.17
C HIS A 62 2.40 -15.08 4.90
N LYS A 63 3.11 -14.41 5.81
CA LYS A 63 2.61 -13.31 6.65
C LYS A 63 3.11 -11.95 6.22
N GLU A 64 4.17 -11.91 5.41
CA GLU A 64 4.82 -10.67 4.99
C GLU A 64 4.95 -10.70 3.47
N PHE A 65 4.29 -9.77 2.80
CA PHE A 65 4.30 -9.64 1.35
C PHE A 65 4.02 -8.19 0.95
N ILE A 66 4.33 -7.84 -0.30
CA ILE A 66 3.97 -6.52 -0.83
C ILE A 66 2.62 -6.61 -1.51
N PHE A 67 1.81 -5.58 -1.35
CA PHE A 67 0.53 -5.45 -2.03
C PHE A 67 0.55 -4.27 -2.98
N SER A 68 0.17 -4.53 -4.23
CA SER A 68 0.19 -3.54 -5.31
C SER A 68 -1.23 -3.27 -5.80
N ALA A 69 -1.56 -2.01 -6.06
CA ALA A 69 -2.81 -1.63 -6.72
C ALA A 69 -2.90 -2.20 -8.14
N PHE A 70 -1.75 -2.36 -8.79
CA PHE A 70 -1.60 -2.78 -10.18
C PHE A 70 -1.04 -4.19 -10.29
N PRO A 71 -1.31 -4.91 -11.40
CA PRO A 71 -0.72 -6.21 -11.66
C PRO A 71 0.81 -6.11 -11.73
N TYR A 72 1.50 -7.23 -11.49
CA TYR A 72 2.97 -7.32 -11.45
C TYR A 72 3.67 -6.62 -12.63
N THR A 73 3.09 -6.71 -13.83
CA THR A 73 3.61 -6.10 -15.07
C THR A 73 3.62 -4.57 -15.08
N MET A 74 2.84 -3.93 -14.20
CA MET A 74 2.71 -2.47 -14.06
C MET A 74 3.01 -2.01 -12.62
N CYS A 75 3.60 -2.87 -11.81
CA CYS A 75 3.93 -2.58 -10.42
C CYS A 75 5.07 -1.54 -10.32
N PHE A 76 5.19 -0.89 -9.16
CA PHE A 76 6.27 0.04 -8.81
C PHE A 76 7.66 -0.52 -9.14
N PHE A 77 7.89 -1.82 -8.90
CA PHE A 77 9.16 -2.47 -9.20
C PHE A 77 9.52 -2.52 -10.69
N CYS A 78 8.53 -2.48 -11.59
CA CYS A 78 8.73 -2.38 -13.03
C CYS A 78 8.82 -0.92 -13.51
N GLY A 79 8.70 0.07 -12.62
CA GLY A 79 8.63 1.49 -12.96
C GLY A 79 7.31 1.92 -13.59
N GLY A 80 6.29 1.06 -13.56
CA GLY A 80 4.97 1.35 -14.14
C GLY A 80 4.09 2.23 -13.26
N ALA A 81 4.40 2.31 -11.96
CA ALA A 81 3.66 3.06 -10.96
C ALA A 81 4.62 3.62 -9.91
N GLY A 82 4.19 4.59 -9.10
CA GLY A 82 5.01 5.14 -8.02
C GLY A 82 4.88 4.36 -6.71
N PRO A 83 5.72 4.66 -5.71
CA PRO A 83 5.71 3.97 -4.42
C PRO A 83 4.39 4.19 -3.66
N GLU A 84 3.57 5.16 -4.08
CA GLU A 84 2.22 5.39 -3.57
C GLU A 84 1.21 4.28 -3.92
N THR A 85 1.58 3.40 -4.85
CA THR A 85 0.72 2.32 -5.36
C THR A 85 1.06 0.95 -4.79
N VAL A 86 2.02 0.90 -3.87
CA VAL A 86 2.47 -0.31 -3.18
C VAL A 86 2.47 -0.09 -1.67
N MET A 87 2.24 -1.15 -0.91
CA MET A 87 2.31 -1.15 0.54
C MET A 87 2.86 -2.47 1.07
N ASP A 88 3.56 -2.42 2.20
CA ASP A 88 3.94 -3.62 2.93
C ASP A 88 2.70 -4.19 3.61
N VAL A 89 2.53 -5.51 3.60
CA VAL A 89 1.43 -6.16 4.27
C VAL A 89 1.96 -7.18 5.27
N PHE A 90 1.54 -7.00 6.51
CA PHE A 90 1.77 -7.89 7.64
C PHE A 90 0.46 -8.58 7.99
N ALA A 91 0.23 -9.74 7.40
CA ALA A 91 -0.93 -10.54 7.65
C ALA A 91 -0.85 -11.27 9.00
N SER A 92 -1.95 -11.21 9.76
CA SER A 92 -2.07 -11.95 11.03
C SER A 92 -2.01 -13.46 10.80
N ASN A 93 -2.66 -13.90 9.72
CA ASN A 93 -2.71 -15.29 9.28
C ASN A 93 -1.89 -15.46 7.99
N PRO A 94 -1.30 -16.65 7.77
CA PRO A 94 -0.67 -16.95 6.50
C PRO A 94 -1.69 -16.82 5.36
N VAL A 95 -1.47 -15.87 4.46
CA VAL A 95 -2.29 -15.64 3.26
C VAL A 95 -1.63 -16.38 2.12
N GLU A 96 -2.37 -17.25 1.42
CA GLU A 96 -1.83 -17.92 0.24
C GLU A 96 -1.61 -16.94 -0.91
N TYR A 97 -0.55 -17.16 -1.68
CA TYR A 97 -0.27 -16.34 -2.85
C TYR A 97 -1.37 -16.54 -3.89
N SER A 98 -1.94 -15.44 -4.36
CA SER A 98 -2.88 -15.43 -5.48
C SER A 98 -2.34 -14.53 -6.59
N ALA A 99 -2.42 -15.03 -7.82
CA ALA A 99 -2.14 -14.24 -9.02
C ALA A 99 -3.33 -13.35 -9.44
N GLU A 100 -4.49 -13.56 -8.82
CA GLU A 100 -5.70 -12.80 -9.09
C GLU A 100 -5.80 -11.57 -8.18
N GLN A 101 -6.71 -10.66 -8.51
CA GLN A 101 -6.99 -9.52 -7.65
C GLN A 101 -7.69 -10.01 -6.38
N VAL A 102 -7.11 -9.71 -5.23
CA VAL A 102 -7.68 -10.07 -3.93
C VAL A 102 -8.01 -8.82 -3.13
N THR A 103 -8.89 -8.96 -2.15
CA THR A 103 -9.20 -7.91 -1.18
C THR A 103 -8.51 -8.25 0.13
N LEU A 104 -7.72 -7.31 0.64
CA LEU A 104 -7.14 -7.40 1.97
C LEU A 104 -7.81 -6.38 2.88
N ARG A 105 -8.09 -6.81 4.10
CA ARG A 105 -8.58 -5.93 5.16
C ARG A 105 -7.54 -5.90 6.25
N GLY A 106 -7.14 -4.73 6.69
CA GLY A 106 -6.16 -4.59 7.75
C GLY A 106 -6.06 -3.15 8.23
N LYS A 107 -5.23 -2.95 9.24
CA LYS A 107 -4.97 -1.64 9.82
C LYS A 107 -3.87 -0.92 9.03
N LEU A 108 -4.18 0.25 8.47
CA LEU A 108 -3.20 1.05 7.74
C LEU A 108 -2.27 1.76 8.71
N GLU A 109 -0.96 1.66 8.48
CA GLU A 109 0.10 2.38 9.16
C GLU A 109 0.90 3.17 8.14
N LEU A 110 1.21 4.42 8.45
CA LEU A 110 1.96 5.31 7.57
C LEU A 110 3.40 5.40 8.05
N ASN A 111 4.34 5.38 7.10
CA ASN A 111 5.75 5.58 7.37
C ASN A 111 6.27 6.74 6.54
N ALA A 112 6.14 7.94 7.10
CA ALA A 112 6.64 9.17 6.48
C ALA A 112 8.14 9.42 6.73
N THR A 113 8.73 8.69 7.67
CA THR A 113 10.03 9.01 8.23
C THR A 113 11.18 8.17 7.67
N ASP A 114 10.90 6.95 7.22
CA ASP A 114 11.92 6.01 6.77
C ASP A 114 11.87 5.81 5.25
N ILE A 115 12.89 6.33 4.56
CA ILE A 115 13.04 6.25 3.11
C ILE A 115 13.42 4.81 2.67
N ASN A 116 13.89 3.96 3.59
CA ASN A 116 14.27 2.58 3.30
C ASN A 116 13.09 1.61 3.41
N ARG A 117 11.92 2.08 3.85
CA ARG A 117 10.69 1.28 3.98
C ARG A 117 9.60 1.85 3.09
N LEU A 118 8.58 1.04 2.79
CA LEU A 118 7.40 1.56 2.12
C LEU A 118 6.68 2.54 3.04
N MET A 119 6.11 3.57 2.42
CA MET A 119 5.35 4.62 3.10
C MET A 119 4.02 4.15 3.68
N TYR A 120 3.55 2.98 3.23
CA TYR A 120 2.30 2.35 3.65
C TYR A 120 2.61 0.95 4.12
N ALA A 121 2.14 0.62 5.32
CA ALA A 121 2.16 -0.72 5.88
C ALA A 121 0.74 -1.09 6.31
N LEU A 122 0.31 -2.31 6.02
CA LEU A 122 -0.98 -2.84 6.42
C LEU A 122 -0.74 -3.92 7.46
N THR A 123 -1.00 -3.64 8.72
CA THR A 123 -0.88 -4.60 9.80
C THR A 123 -2.18 -5.31 10.08
N GLU A 124 -2.07 -6.48 10.70
CA GLU A 124 -3.20 -7.36 10.99
C GLU A 124 -4.04 -7.67 9.74
N ALA A 125 -3.37 -7.78 8.59
CA ALA A 125 -4.07 -7.99 7.33
C ALA A 125 -4.67 -9.40 7.26
N GLU A 126 -5.89 -9.46 6.77
CA GLU A 126 -6.65 -10.67 6.55
C GLU A 126 -7.21 -10.66 5.13
N LEU A 127 -7.12 -11.82 4.47
CA LEU A 127 -7.70 -12.00 3.15
C LEU A 127 -9.21 -12.00 3.28
N VAL A 128 -9.84 -10.99 2.68
CA VAL A 128 -11.29 -10.98 2.49
C VAL A 128 -11.54 -11.82 1.24
N GLU A 129 -11.71 -13.11 1.45
CA GLU A 129 -12.22 -14.00 0.41
C GLU A 129 -13.61 -13.48 0.03
N GLU A 130 -13.73 -12.80 -1.12
CA GLU A 130 -15.03 -12.75 -1.79
C GLU A 130 -15.32 -14.20 -2.11
N SER A 131 -16.23 -14.81 -1.34
CA SER A 131 -16.75 -16.14 -1.58
C SER A 131 -17.48 -16.11 -2.93
N GLY A 132 -16.70 -16.14 -4.00
CA GLY A 132 -17.12 -16.41 -5.36
C GLY A 132 -17.54 -17.86 -5.38
N THR A 133 -18.79 -18.09 -5.02
CA THR A 133 -19.43 -19.38 -5.16
C THR A 133 -19.28 -19.84 -6.60
N ASN A 134 -18.85 -21.10 -6.73
CA ASN A 134 -19.22 -22.05 -7.79
C ASN A 134 -18.43 -22.06 -9.10
#